data_AF-A0A925W718-F1
#
_entry.id   AF-A0A925W718-F1
#
_cell.length_a   1.000
_cell.length_b   1.000
_cell.length_c   1.000
_cell.angle_alpha   90.00
_cell.angle_beta   90.00
_cell.angle_gamma   90.00
#
_symmetry.space_group_name_H-M   'P 1'
#
loop_
_entity.id
_entity.type
_entity.pdbx_description
1 polymer ?
#
loop_
_entity_poly.entity_id
_entity_poly.type
_entity_poly.pdbx_seq_one_letter_code
_entity_poly.pdbx_strand_id
1 'polypeptide(L)' 'LPALLAATAPDAKGGVLYGPSGPGHLGGAPAEQQLYPPLRSTDDATRVWVLSEQLTRSALPTA' A
#
# COMPACT_ATOMS: atom_id res chain seq x y z
N LEU A 1 9.79 7.79 9.86
CA LEU A 1 9.25 6.48 10.31
C LEU A 1 7.84 6.14 9.74
N PRO A 2 7.52 6.34 8.44
CA PRO A 2 6.18 5.97 7.92
C PRO A 2 5.84 4.49 8.02
N ALA A 3 6.80 3.61 7.70
CA ALA A 3 6.58 2.16 7.77
C ALA A 3 6.31 1.67 9.21
N LEU A 4 6.95 2.28 10.22
CA LEU A 4 6.69 1.95 11.61
C LEU A 4 5.27 2.36 12.02
N LEU A 5 4.85 3.59 11.67
CA LEU A 5 3.47 4.03 11.90
C LEU A 5 2.46 3.06 11.28
N ALA A 6 2.65 2.70 10.01
CA ALA A 6 1.77 1.77 9.30
C ALA A 6 1.69 0.37 9.93
N ALA A 7 2.79 -0.10 10.52
CA ALA A 7 2.87 -1.43 11.11
C ALA A 7 2.35 -1.51 12.55
N THR A 8 2.39 -0.42 13.30
CA THR A 8 2.19 -0.48 14.77
C THR A 8 1.18 0.49 15.34
N ALA A 9 0.72 1.50 14.59
CA ALA A 9 -0.23 2.45 15.14
C ALA A 9 -1.58 1.75 15.40
N PRO A 10 -2.20 1.91 16.59
CA PRO A 10 -3.49 1.28 16.91
C PRO A 10 -4.63 1.68 15.96
N ASP A 11 -4.51 2.86 15.36
CA ASP A 11 -5.45 3.45 14.41
C ASP A 11 -5.01 3.28 12.95
N ALA A 12 -3.92 2.54 12.68
CA ALA A 12 -3.51 2.21 11.32
C ALA A 12 -4.58 1.37 10.61
N LYS A 13 -4.84 1.71 9.35
CA LYS A 13 -5.88 1.06 8.54
C LYS A 13 -5.26 0.29 7.38
N GLY A 14 -5.82 -0.88 7.09
CA GLY A 14 -5.55 -1.60 5.86
C GLY A 14 -5.98 -0.79 4.64
N GLY A 15 -5.23 -0.92 3.53
CA GLY A 15 -5.53 -0.21 2.28
C GLY A 15 -5.12 1.26 2.26
N VAL A 16 -4.41 1.75 3.28
CA VAL A 16 -3.89 3.13 3.35
C VAL A 16 -2.40 3.17 3.03
N LEU A 17 -1.98 4.21 2.31
CA LEU A 17 -0.57 4.53 2.09
C LEU A 17 -0.09 5.51 3.16
N TYR A 18 0.97 5.15 3.87
CA TYR A 18 1.62 6.03 4.85
C TYR A 18 2.95 6.52 4.30
N GLY A 19 3.21 7.82 4.42
CA GLY A 19 4.44 8.45 3.96
C GLY A 19 4.76 9.73 4.74
N PRO A 20 5.86 10.41 4.40
CA PRO A 20 6.24 11.64 5.08
C PRO A 20 5.38 12.83 4.58
N SER A 21 4.92 13.68 5.51
CA SER A 21 3.90 14.71 5.24
C SER A 21 4.39 15.98 4.51
N GLY A 22 5.69 16.08 4.26
CA GLY A 22 6.34 17.24 3.66
C GLY A 22 6.27 17.25 2.13
N PRO A 23 6.79 18.33 1.51
CA PRO A 23 6.71 18.53 0.06
C PRO A 23 7.26 17.35 -0.72
N GLY A 24 6.50 16.90 -1.73
CA GLY A 24 6.89 15.79 -2.60
C GLY A 24 7.04 14.44 -1.89
N HIS A 25 6.52 14.29 -0.67
CA HIS A 25 6.72 13.10 0.16
C HIS A 25 8.21 12.83 0.47
N LEU A 26 9.02 13.88 0.68
CA LEU A 26 10.46 13.77 0.91
C LEU A 26 10.92 14.07 2.35
N GLY A 27 10.02 14.46 3.26
CA GLY A 27 10.39 14.77 4.65
C GLY A 27 9.18 15.09 5.54
N GLY A 28 9.40 15.36 6.82
CA GLY A 28 8.31 15.62 7.78
C GLY A 28 7.81 14.39 8.52
N ALA A 29 6.73 14.55 9.29
CA ALA A 29 6.19 13.51 10.13
C ALA A 29 5.52 12.40 9.30
N PRO A 30 5.49 11.14 9.78
CA PRO A 30 4.63 10.10 9.23
C PRO A 30 3.16 10.51 9.20
N ALA A 31 2.50 10.36 8.06
CA ALA A 31 1.09 10.66 7.88
C ALA A 31 0.46 9.77 6.80
N GLU A 32 -0.87 9.72 6.78
CA GLU A 32 -1.62 9.15 5.67
C GLU A 32 -1.39 9.97 4.39
N GLN A 33 -1.31 9.28 3.25
CA GLN A 33 -1.12 9.85 1.93
C GLN A 33 -2.13 9.27 0.95
N GLN A 34 -2.47 10.06 -0.07
CA GLN A 34 -3.25 9.54 -1.18
C GLN A 34 -2.41 8.59 -2.04
N LEU A 35 -3.04 7.54 -2.54
CA LEU A 35 -2.46 6.68 -3.55
C LEU A 35 -2.13 7.48 -4.81
N TYR A 36 -1.00 7.19 -5.44
CA TYR A 36 -0.67 7.71 -6.76
C TYR A 36 -1.73 7.27 -7.79
N PRO A 37 -2.07 8.08 -8.80
CA PRO A 37 -3.13 7.76 -9.76
C PRO A 37 -3.05 6.34 -10.36
N PRO A 38 -1.87 5.80 -10.74
CA PRO A 38 -1.78 4.44 -11.27
C PRO A 38 -2.16 3.34 -10.28
N LEU A 39 -2.11 3.60 -8.98
CA LEU A 39 -2.40 2.62 -7.93
C LEU A 39 -3.89 2.59 -7.54
N ARG A 40 -4.75 3.37 -8.20
CA ARG A 40 -6.17 3.50 -7.86
C ARG A 40 -7.08 2.56 -8.68
N SER A 41 -6.55 1.90 -9.70
CA SER A 41 -7.30 0.98 -10.58
C SER A 41 -7.44 -0.40 -9.94
N THR A 42 -8.67 -0.80 -9.62
CA THR A 42 -8.97 -2.14 -9.09
C THR A 42 -8.81 -3.23 -10.14
N ASP A 43 -9.03 -2.90 -11.41
CA ASP A 43 -8.85 -3.82 -12.53
C ASP A 43 -7.36 -4.14 -12.73
N ASP A 44 -6.49 -3.12 -12.65
CA ASP A 44 -5.05 -3.33 -12.68
C ASP A 44 -4.56 -4.09 -11.45
N ALA A 45 -5.08 -3.78 -10.26
CA ALA A 45 -4.75 -4.52 -9.04
C ALA A 45 -5.07 -6.01 -9.20
N THR A 46 -6.26 -6.33 -9.72
CA THR A 46 -6.68 -7.72 -9.98
C THR A 46 -5.78 -8.40 -11.00
N ARG A 47 -5.47 -7.71 -12.11
CA ARG A 47 -4.60 -8.23 -13.17
C ARG A 47 -3.19 -8.53 -12.65
N VAL A 48 -2.60 -7.60 -11.89
CA VAL A 48 -1.26 -7.77 -11.30
C VAL A 48 -1.26 -8.90 -10.28
N TRP A 49 -2.32 -9.04 -9.48
CA TRP A 49 -2.44 -10.14 -8.52
C TRP A 49 -2.40 -11.51 -9.22
N VAL A 50 -3.29 -11.73 -10.20
CA VAL A 50 -3.38 -13.00 -10.95
C VAL A 50 -2.05 -13.33 -11.63
N LEU A 51 -1.39 -12.35 -12.25
CA LEU A 51 -0.07 -12.56 -12.86
C LEU A 51 0.99 -12.93 -11.81
N SER A 52 0.96 -12.32 -10.62
CA SER A 52 1.90 -12.62 -9.55
C SER A 52 1.75 -14.05 -9.04
N GLU A 53 0.51 -14.53 -8.88
CA GLU A 53 0.24 -15.92 -8.49
C GLU A 53 0.79 -16.91 -9.53
N GLN A 54 0.58 -16.64 -10.82
CA GLN A 54 1.10 -17.45 -11.92
C GLN A 54 2.64 -17.49 -11.93
N LEU A 55 3.28 -16.33 -11.77
CA LEU A 55 4.74 -16.21 -11.81
C LEU A 55 5.41 -16.85 -10.59
N THR A 56 4.79 -16.73 -9.41
CA THR A 56 5.34 -17.27 -8.16
C THR A 56 4.94 -18.72 -7.92
N ARG A 57 3.98 -19.26 -8.69
CA ARG A 57 3.37 -20.58 -8.47
C ARG A 57 2.83 -20.72 -7.04
N SER A 58 2.25 -19.63 -6.52
CA SER A 58 1.65 -19.57 -5.20
C SER A 58 0.29 -18.85 -5.28
N ALA A 59 -0.62 -19.18 -4.39
CA ALA A 59 -1.92 -18.53 -4.29
C ALA A 59 -2.21 -18.18 -2.83
N LEU A 60 -2.90 -17.06 -2.60
CA LEU A 60 -3.39 -16.78 -1.26
C LEU A 60 -4.53 -17.75 -0.91
N PRO A 61 -4.56 -18.29 0.32
CA PRO A 61 -5.72 -19.04 0.79
C PRO A 61 -6.97 -18.16 0.74
N THR A 62 -8.05 -18.69 0.18
CA THR A 62 -9.37 -18.09 0.35
C THR A 62 -9.87 -18.47 1.74
N ALA A 63 -10.28 -17.47 2.53
CA ALA A 63 -10.81 -17.65 3.88
C ALA A 63 -12.20 -18.31 3.88
#